data_AF-A0A482CYY5-F1
#
_entry.id   AF-A0A482CYY5-F1
#
_cell.length_a   1.000
_cell.length_b   1.000
_cell.length_c   1.000
_cell.angle_alpha   90.00
_cell.angle_beta   90.00
_cell.angle_gamma   90.00
#
_symmetry.space_group_name_H-M   'P 1'
#
loop_
_entity.id
_entity.type
_entity.pdbx_description
1 polymer ?
#
loop_
_entity_poly.entity_id
_entity_poly.type
_entity_poly.pdbx_seq_one_letter_code
_entity_poly.pdbx_strand_id
1 'polypeptide(L)'
;MTSVKEKLQAEVAANGNYEKVKTGVDQFITGTLDKIAEGAKEAANGAKGSDAMVGAHTAGRAAAPAEAARDNALVKGIKTIVGVVLKDTGDAGA
;
A
#
# COMPACT_ATOMS: atom_id res chain seq x y z
N MET A 1 0.57 -8.55 3.15
CA MET A 1 0.55 -9.20 1.82
C MET A 1 1.30 -10.53 1.76
N THR A 2 2.27 -10.79 2.65
CA THR A 2 3.06 -12.03 2.67
C THR A 2 2.22 -13.30 2.61
N SER A 3 1.22 -13.45 3.48
CA SER A 3 0.37 -14.65 3.54
C SER A 3 -0.42 -14.93 2.25
N VAL A 4 -0.80 -13.89 1.49
CA VAL A 4 -1.49 -14.06 0.20
C VAL A 4 -0.50 -14.55 -0.86
N LYS A 5 0.70 -13.97 -0.92
CA LYS A 5 1.75 -14.37 -1.87
C LYS A 5 2.17 -15.82 -1.65
N GLU A 6 2.38 -16.21 -0.39
CA GLU A 6 2.74 -17.59 -0.01
C GLU A 6 1.65 -18.58 -0.43
N LYS A 7 0.38 -18.27 -0.18
CA LYS A 7 -0.75 -19.12 -0.60
C LYS A 7 -0.85 -19.26 -2.11
N LEU A 8 -0.68 -18.17 -2.86
CA LEU A 8 -0.69 -18.21 -4.33
C LEU A 8 0.45 -19.07 -4.88
N GLN A 9 1.66 -18.92 -4.33
CA GLN A 9 2.81 -19.72 -4.75
C GLN A 9 2.66 -21.20 -4.39
N ALA A 10 2.10 -21.51 -3.21
CA ALA A 10 1.79 -22.88 -2.80
C ALA A 10 0.77 -23.53 -3.74
N GLU A 11 -0.29 -22.81 -4.10
CA GLU A 11 -1.32 -23.31 -5.03
C GLU A 11 -0.74 -23.58 -6.43
N VAL A 12 0.12 -22.68 -6.93
CA VAL A 12 0.81 -22.88 -8.21
C VAL A 12 1.74 -24.10 -8.16
N ALA A 13 2.47 -24.29 -7.06
CA ALA A 13 3.34 -25.45 -6.90
C ALA A 13 2.55 -26.77 -6.84
N ALA A 14 1.42 -26.78 -6.13
CA ALA A 14 0.54 -27.96 -6.02
C ALA A 14 -0.11 -28.33 -7.35
N ASN A 15 -0.41 -27.34 -8.20
CA ASN A 15 -1.07 -27.52 -9.49
C ASN A 15 -0.12 -27.31 -10.70
N GLY A 16 1.19 -27.53 -10.51
CA GLY A 16 2.30 -27.04 -11.36
C GLY A 16 2.32 -27.41 -12.86
N ASN A 17 1.30 -28.07 -13.39
CA ASN A 17 1.18 -28.41 -14.81
C ASN A 17 0.58 -27.28 -15.67
N TYR A 18 0.25 -26.12 -15.09
CA TYR A 18 -0.38 -25.00 -15.81
C TYR A 18 0.55 -23.78 -15.91
N GLU A 19 1.44 -23.80 -16.90
CA GLU A 19 2.42 -22.73 -17.15
C GLU A 19 1.78 -21.34 -17.25
N LYS A 20 0.63 -21.23 -17.93
CA LYS A 20 -0.13 -19.96 -18.03
C LYS A 20 -0.61 -19.43 -16.68
N VAL A 21 -1.03 -20.32 -15.78
CA VAL A 21 -1.49 -19.94 -14.43
C VAL A 21 -0.31 -19.44 -13.61
N LYS A 22 0.83 -20.15 -13.67
CA LYS A 22 2.07 -19.70 -13.03
C LYS A 22 2.47 -18.30 -13.49
N THR A 23 2.52 -18.06 -14.80
CA THR A 23 2.85 -16.74 -15.35
C THR A 23 1.87 -15.67 -14.89
N GLY A 24 0.55 -15.95 -14.90
CA GLY A 24 -0.46 -15.01 -14.43
C GLY A 24 -0.33 -14.68 -12.93
N VAL A 25 -0.02 -15.68 -12.11
CA VAL A 25 0.22 -15.49 -10.67
C VAL A 25 1.50 -14.68 -10.42
N ASP A 26 2.60 -14.98 -11.12
CA ASP A 26 3.84 -14.22 -11.00
C ASP A 26 3.66 -12.75 -11.42
N GLN A 27 2.91 -12.50 -12.49
CA GLN A 27 2.53 -11.15 -12.93
C GLN A 27 1.61 -10.45 -11.93
N PHE A 28 0.66 -11.16 -11.33
CA PHE A 28 -0.21 -10.58 -10.31
C PHE A 28 0.58 -10.19 -9.04
N ILE A 29 1.48 -11.07 -8.58
CA ILE A 29 2.34 -10.80 -7.42
C ILE A 29 3.21 -9.57 -7.67
N THR A 30 4.01 -9.59 -8.74
CA THR A 30 4.99 -8.52 -9.03
C THR A 30 4.33 -7.24 -9.52
N GLY A 31 3.29 -7.35 -10.35
CA GLY A 31 2.61 -6.23 -10.97
C GLY A 31 1.62 -5.52 -10.06
N THR A 32 1.09 -6.22 -9.03
CA THR A 32 0.02 -5.72 -8.15
C THR A 32 0.39 -5.81 -6.68
N LEU A 33 0.57 -7.03 -6.14
CA LEU A 33 0.70 -7.21 -4.69
C LEU A 33 1.96 -6.58 -4.10
N ASP A 34 3.09 -6.62 -4.81
CA ASP A 34 4.33 -6.02 -4.37
C ASP A 34 4.24 -4.49 -4.35
N LYS A 35 3.66 -3.88 -5.38
CA LYS A 35 3.44 -2.42 -5.42
C LYS A 35 2.48 -1.94 -4.33
N ILE A 36 1.43 -2.70 -4.03
CA ILE A 36 0.54 -2.41 -2.90
C ILE A 36 1.31 -2.50 -1.58
N ALA A 37 2.18 -3.51 -1.42
CA ALA A 37 2.98 -3.65 -0.22
C ALA A 37 3.98 -2.49 -0.04
N GLU A 38 4.60 -2.02 -1.12
CA GLU A 38 5.47 -0.84 -1.13
C GLU A 38 4.71 0.44 -0.73
N GLY A 39 3.56 0.69 -1.36
CA GLY A 39 2.69 1.81 -1.02
C GLY A 39 2.23 1.77 0.45
N ALA A 40 1.87 0.59 0.95
CA ALA A 40 1.47 0.41 2.34
C ALA A 40 2.61 0.67 3.32
N LYS A 41 3.85 0.27 2.99
CA LYS A 41 5.04 0.55 3.79
C LYS A 41 5.33 2.05 3.86
N GLU A 42 5.24 2.75 2.74
CA GLU A 42 5.43 4.20 2.67
C GLU A 42 4.32 4.93 3.46
N ALA A 43 3.07 4.51 3.28
CA ALA A 43 1.94 5.06 4.03
C ALA A 43 2.12 4.89 5.55
N ALA A 44 2.52 3.69 5.98
CA ALA A 44 2.79 3.41 7.38
C ALA A 44 3.93 4.27 7.94
N ASN A 45 4.97 4.58 7.15
CA ASN A 45 6.03 5.49 7.57
C ASN A 45 5.49 6.90 7.85
N GLY A 46 4.58 7.41 7.02
CA GLY A 46 3.91 8.69 7.26
C GLY A 46 3.04 8.70 8.52
N ALA A 47 2.38 7.58 8.80
CA ALA A 47 1.51 7.41 9.96
C ALA A 47 2.23 7.23 11.32
N LYS A 48 3.57 7.07 11.35
CA LYS A 48 4.34 6.84 12.58
C LYS A 48 4.48 8.08 13.47
N GLY A 49 3.81 8.13 14.62
CA GLY A 49 4.03 9.14 15.66
C GLY A 49 2.76 9.47 16.43
N SER A 50 2.90 9.88 17.70
CA SER A 50 1.78 10.02 18.64
C SER A 50 0.82 11.17 18.32
N ASP A 51 1.26 12.18 17.56
CA ASP A 51 0.37 13.17 16.92
C ASP A 51 0.12 12.69 15.48
N ALA A 52 -0.89 11.85 15.35
CA ALA A 52 -1.26 11.21 14.10
C ALA A 52 -1.89 12.27 13.17
N MET A 53 -1.08 12.84 12.28
CA MET A 53 -1.48 13.64 11.10
C MET A 53 -1.77 15.14 11.31
N VAL A 54 -1.62 15.90 10.22
CA VAL A 54 -2.20 17.25 10.06
C VAL A 54 -3.66 17.22 10.51
N GLY A 55 -4.01 17.99 11.54
CA GLY A 55 -5.40 18.21 11.93
C GLY A 55 -5.96 17.28 13.01
N ALA A 56 -5.15 16.43 13.66
CA ALA A 56 -5.58 15.75 14.90
C ALA A 56 -5.78 16.76 16.04
N HIS A 57 -6.94 17.44 16.04
CA HIS A 57 -7.37 18.32 17.11
C HIS A 57 -7.69 17.49 18.35
N THR A 58 -6.76 17.44 19.29
CA THR A 58 -7.08 17.15 20.69
C THR A 58 -7.34 18.48 21.39
N ALA A 59 -8.51 18.61 22.04
CA ALA A 59 -8.84 19.83 22.78
C ALA A 59 -7.74 20.13 23.81
N GLY A 60 -7.15 21.32 23.75
CA GLY A 60 -6.11 21.78 24.68
C GLY A 60 -4.66 21.61 24.22
N ARG A 61 -4.38 21.11 23.01
CA ARG A 61 -3.04 21.18 22.39
C ARG A 61 -2.93 22.35 21.41
N ALA A 62 -1.83 23.10 21.49
CA ALA A 62 -1.47 24.08 20.47
C ALA A 62 -1.27 23.35 19.13
N ALA A 63 -1.73 23.95 18.03
CA ALA A 63 -1.53 23.41 16.69
C ALA A 63 -0.01 23.31 16.42
N ALA A 64 0.53 22.09 16.44
CA ALA A 64 1.86 21.83 15.96
C ALA A 64 1.82 21.72 14.43
N PRO A 65 2.74 22.35 13.69
CA PRO A 65 2.86 22.10 12.26
C PRO A 65 3.13 20.61 12.06
N ALA A 66 2.38 19.98 11.17
CA ALA A 66 2.65 18.62 10.80
C ALA A 66 4.01 18.52 10.12
N GLU A 67 4.68 17.40 10.31
CA GLU A 67 5.98 17.15 9.72
C GLU A 67 5.79 16.82 8.23
N ALA A 68 6.03 17.79 7.35
CA ALA A 68 5.74 17.68 5.92
C ALA A 68 6.31 16.41 5.27
N ALA A 69 7.44 15.90 5.75
CA ALA A 69 8.01 14.63 5.28
C ALA A 69 7.09 13.43 5.56
N ARG A 70 6.45 13.40 6.72
CA ARG A 70 5.51 12.34 7.13
C ARG A 70 4.22 12.40 6.34
N ASP A 71 3.64 13.58 6.16
CA ASP A 71 2.41 13.73 5.37
C ASP A 71 2.64 13.39 3.90
N ASN A 72 3.78 13.83 3.34
CA ASN A 72 4.17 13.46 1.99
C ASN A 72 4.33 11.95 1.83
N ALA A 73 4.95 11.26 2.81
CA ALA A 73 5.05 9.82 2.80
C ALA A 73 3.68 9.14 2.85
N LEU A 74 2.75 9.62 3.70
CA LEU A 74 1.40 9.06 3.74
C LEU A 74 0.67 9.21 2.41
N VAL A 75 0.59 10.44 1.91
CA VAL A 75 -0.13 10.75 0.67
C VAL A 75 0.48 9.98 -0.50
N LYS A 76 1.81 9.91 -0.58
CA LYS A 76 2.51 9.14 -1.63
C LYS A 76 2.20 7.64 -1.53
N GLY A 77 2.25 7.06 -0.33
CA GLY A 77 1.93 5.66 -0.11
C GLY A 77 0.50 5.30 -0.53
N ILE A 78 -0.47 6.12 -0.14
CA ILE A 78 -1.89 5.96 -0.52
C ILE A 78 -2.06 6.10 -2.04
N LYS A 79 -1.44 7.11 -2.67
CA LYS A 79 -1.47 7.30 -4.13
C LYS A 79 -0.94 6.08 -4.88
N THR A 80 0.15 5.48 -4.41
CA THR A 80 0.68 4.24 -5.00
C THR A 80 -0.32 3.10 -4.92
N ILE A 81 -0.99 2.91 -3.77
CA ILE A 81 -1.99 1.85 -3.60
C ILE A 81 -3.19 2.10 -4.53
N VAL A 82 -3.73 3.31 -4.52
CA VAL A 82 -4.90 3.68 -5.33
C VAL A 82 -4.60 3.56 -6.82
N GLY A 83 -3.44 4.01 -7.28
CA GLY A 83 -3.04 3.89 -8.68
C GLY A 83 -2.94 2.43 -9.16
N VAL A 84 -2.59 1.50 -8.28
CA VAL A 84 -2.57 0.06 -8.61
C VAL A 84 -3.97 -0.56 -8.59
N VAL A 85 -4.79 -0.22 -7.58
CA VAL A 85 -6.08 -0.86 -7.32
C VAL A 85 -7.20 -0.27 -8.19
N LEU A 86 -7.30 1.06 -8.22
CA LEU A 86 -8.37 1.79 -8.93
C LEU A 86 -7.95 2.20 -10.34
N LYS A 87 -6.64 2.19 -10.64
CA LYS A 87 -6.09 2.61 -11.95
C LYS A 87 -6.64 3.99 -12.33
N ASP A 88 -7.29 4.11 -13.47
CA ASP A 88 -7.89 5.36 -13.97
C ASP A 88 -9.29 5.65 -13.41
N THR A 89 -9.82 4.77 -12.54
CA THR A 89 -11.20 4.84 -12.03
C THR A 89 -11.30 5.55 -10.67
N GLY A 90 -10.19 5.99 -10.07
CA GLY A 90 -10.19 6.66 -8.77
C GLY A 90 -9.04 7.63 -8.57
N ASP A 91 -9.27 8.67 -7.77
CA ASP A 91 -8.29 9.73 -7.49
C ASP A 91 -7.89 9.73 -6.01
N ALA A 92 -6.59 9.70 -5.74
CA ALA A 92 -6.00 9.76 -4.40
C ALA A 92 -5.58 11.18 -3.99
N GLY A 93 -5.92 12.20 -4.78
CA GLY A 93 -5.76 13.62 -4.47
C GLY A 93 -7.04 14.38 -4.17
N ALA A 94 -8.21 13.71 -4.22
CA ALA A 94 -9.53 14.29 -4.00
C ALA A 94 -9.87 14.53 -2.52
#